data_AF-A0A5S3V2X9-F1
#
_entry.id   AF-A0A5S3V2X9-F1
#
_cell.length_a   1.000
_cell.length_b   1.000
_cell.length_c   1.000
_cell.angle_alpha   90.00
_cell.angle_beta   90.00
_cell.angle_gamma   90.00
#
_symmetry.space_group_name_H-M   'P 1'
#
loop_
_entity.id
_entity.type
_entity.pdbx_description
1 polymer ?
#
loop_
_entity_poly.entity_id
_entity_poly.type
_entity_poly.pdbx_seq_one_letter_code
_entity_poly.pdbx_strand_id
1 'polypeptide(L)'
;MKTIFEPNYRKLIDWLTAERKLKNLTQGQLAEKLEFPNHTYISKIETFERKLGVSEFVKICQALELDPHEGIDILIKPGLQY
;
A
#
# COMPACT_ATOMS: atom_id res chain seq x y z
N MET A 1 -9.70 17.72 -3.06
CA MET A 1 -10.00 16.31 -3.43
C MET A 1 -9.30 15.38 -2.45
N LYS A 2 -10.00 14.41 -1.83
CA LYS A 2 -9.37 13.50 -0.85
C LYS A 2 -8.83 12.27 -1.60
N THR A 3 -7.49 12.15 -1.68
CA THR A 3 -6.76 11.06 -2.35
C THR A 3 -7.27 9.65 -2.04
N ILE A 4 -7.78 9.41 -0.83
CA ILE A 4 -8.34 8.11 -0.42
C ILE A 4 -9.62 7.70 -1.17
N PHE A 5 -10.24 8.60 -1.93
CA PHE A 5 -11.38 8.28 -2.80
C PHE A 5 -10.98 8.11 -4.26
N GLU A 6 -9.72 8.35 -4.62
CA GLU A 6 -9.25 8.16 -5.99
C GLU A 6 -9.21 6.66 -6.33
N PRO A 7 -9.89 6.21 -7.40
CA PRO A 7 -9.99 4.79 -7.74
C PRO A 7 -8.63 4.10 -7.88
N ASN A 8 -7.67 4.75 -8.52
CA ASN A 8 -6.34 4.19 -8.72
C ASN A 8 -5.53 4.14 -7.42
N TYR A 9 -5.73 5.11 -6.51
CA TYR A 9 -5.12 5.04 -5.18
C TYR A 9 -5.67 3.85 -4.38
N ARG A 10 -6.98 3.58 -4.46
CA ARG A 10 -7.57 2.39 -3.83
C ARG A 10 -6.99 1.09 -4.37
N LYS A 11 -6.89 0.98 -5.70
CA LYS A 11 -6.23 -0.16 -6.36
C LYS A 11 -4.79 -0.34 -5.92
N LEU A 12 -4.03 0.74 -5.75
CA LEU A 12 -2.65 0.67 -5.25
C LEU A 12 -2.61 0.07 -3.83
N ILE A 13 -3.48 0.54 -2.92
CA ILE A 13 -3.53 0.02 -1.55
C ILE A 13 -4.02 -1.44 -1.52
N ASP A 14 -5.00 -1.78 -2.35
CA ASP A 14 -5.51 -3.15 -2.47
C ASP A 14 -4.42 -4.10 -2.98
N TRP A 15 -3.62 -3.67 -3.97
CA TRP A 15 -2.47 -4.41 -4.47
C TRP A 15 -1.43 -4.65 -3.37
N LEU A 16 -0.99 -3.60 -2.66
CA LEU A 16 -0.06 -3.75 -1.53
C LEU A 16 -0.59 -4.71 -0.45
N THR A 17 -1.90 -4.63 -0.16
CA THR A 17 -2.57 -5.50 0.80
C THR A 17 -2.56 -6.97 0.35
N ALA A 18 -2.82 -7.21 -0.94
CA ALA A 18 -2.79 -8.53 -1.53
C ALA A 18 -1.38 -9.14 -1.47
N GLU A 19 -0.36 -8.38 -1.88
CA GLU A 19 1.05 -8.81 -1.85
C GLU A 19 1.52 -9.14 -0.42
N ARG A 20 1.17 -8.31 0.57
CA ARG A 20 1.46 -8.61 1.98
C ARG A 20 0.85 -9.95 2.41
N LYS A 21 -0.42 -10.18 2.06
CA LYS A 21 -1.13 -11.43 2.39
C LYS A 21 -0.52 -12.63 1.68
N LEU A 22 -0.13 -12.51 0.41
CA LEU A 22 0.56 -13.56 -0.34
C LEU A 22 1.90 -13.96 0.32
N LYS A 23 2.59 -13.00 0.93
CA LYS A 23 3.81 -13.24 1.72
C LYS A 23 3.56 -13.72 3.14
N ASN A 24 2.31 -14.01 3.51
CA ASN A 24 1.89 -14.46 4.84
C ASN A 24 2.35 -13.53 5.99
N LEU A 25 2.53 -12.23 5.70
CA LEU A 25 2.90 -11.24 6.71
C LEU A 25 1.65 -10.65 7.33
N THR A 26 1.59 -10.55 8.65
CA THR A 26 0.55 -9.79 9.35
C THR A 26 0.80 -8.27 9.20
N GLN A 27 -0.23 -7.46 9.45
CA GLN A 27 -0.08 -6.00 9.47
C GLN A 27 0.93 -5.54 10.53
N GLY A 28 0.94 -6.20 11.70
CA GLY A 28 1.89 -5.92 12.78
C GLY A 28 3.33 -6.25 12.40
N GLN A 29 3.57 -7.42 11.80
CA GLN A 29 4.91 -7.81 11.33
C GLN A 29 5.46 -6.85 10.27
N LEU A 30 4.61 -6.40 9.33
CA LEU A 30 5.03 -5.40 8.34
C LEU A 30 5.32 -4.05 8.99
N ALA A 31 4.51 -3.62 9.96
CA ALA A 31 4.75 -2.38 10.70
C ALA A 31 6.06 -2.42 11.49
N GLU A 32 6.35 -3.56 12.14
CA GLU A 32 7.60 -3.79 12.88
C GLU A 32 8.81 -3.79 11.96
N LYS A 33 8.75 -4.51 10.82
CA LYS A 33 9.81 -4.54 9.81
C LYS A 33 10.16 -3.16 9.25
N LEU A 34 9.19 -2.25 9.23
CA LEU A 34 9.32 -0.89 8.69
C LEU A 34 9.61 0.17 9.75
N GLU A 35 9.77 -0.24 11.02
CA GLU A 35 9.96 0.64 12.17
C GLU A 35 8.87 1.74 12.25
N PHE A 36 7.64 1.39 11.87
CA PHE A 36 6.53 2.33 11.94
C PHE A 36 6.12 2.60 13.39
N PRO A 37 5.71 3.84 13.70
CA PRO A 37 5.54 4.29 15.09
C PRO A 37 4.42 3.58 15.86
N ASN A 38 3.52 2.86 15.19
CA ASN A 38 2.50 2.05 15.83
C ASN A 38 2.13 0.81 15.02
N HIS A 39 1.70 -0.25 15.71
CA HIS A 39 1.27 -1.50 15.09
C HIS A 39 -0.02 -1.38 14.25
N THR A 40 -0.75 -0.26 14.39
CA THR A 40 -1.97 0.02 13.61
C THR A 40 -1.71 0.75 12.31
N TYR A 41 -0.45 1.10 12.01
CA TYR A 41 -0.10 1.96 10.88
C TYR A 41 -0.51 1.37 9.54
N ILE A 42 -0.14 0.10 9.32
CA ILE A 42 -0.51 -0.66 8.14
C ILE A 42 -2.03 -0.82 8.07
N SER A 43 -2.68 -1.16 9.19
CA SER A 43 -4.14 -1.29 9.25
C SER A 43 -4.85 -0.01 8.77
N LYS A 44 -4.44 1.16 9.27
CA LYS A 44 -5.02 2.45 8.88
C LYS A 44 -4.77 2.81 7.41
N ILE A 45 -3.67 2.34 6.82
CA ILE A 45 -3.41 2.49 5.39
C ILE A 45 -4.36 1.58 4.60
N GLU A 46 -4.44 0.30 4.97
CA GLU A 46 -5.29 -0.70 4.30
C GLU A 46 -6.80 -0.41 4.44
N THR A 47 -7.23 0.29 5.50
CA THR A 47 -8.63 0.71 5.71
C THR A 47 -8.93 2.11 5.18
N PHE A 48 -7.97 2.79 4.54
CA PHE A 48 -8.11 4.16 4.03
C PHE A 48 -8.36 5.24 5.10
N GLU A 49 -8.08 4.95 6.36
CA GLU A 49 -8.12 5.93 7.46
C GLU A 49 -6.92 6.87 7.44
N ARG A 50 -5.81 6.43 6.84
CA ARG A 50 -4.57 7.20 6.69
C ARG A 50 -4.07 7.13 5.25
N LYS A 51 -3.60 8.26 4.73
CA LYS A 51 -2.89 8.30 3.43
C LYS A 51 -1.49 7.70 3.57
N LEU A 52 -1.09 6.91 2.58
CA LEU A 52 0.26 6.42 2.40
C LEU A 52 1.11 7.51 1.72
N GLY A 53 2.21 7.91 2.35
CA GLY A 53 3.19 8.80 1.75
C GLY A 53 4.07 8.08 0.72
N VAL A 54 4.65 8.80 -0.23
CA VAL A 54 5.46 8.19 -1.31
C VAL A 54 6.72 7.48 -0.78
N SER A 55 7.37 8.02 0.24
CA SER A 55 8.54 7.39 0.87
C SER A 55 8.14 6.10 1.63
N GLU A 56 6.98 6.10 2.28
CA GLU A 56 6.42 4.92 2.95
C GLU A 56 6.02 3.85 1.93
N PHE A 57 5.44 4.25 0.80
CA PHE A 57 5.13 3.37 -0.32
C PHE A 57 6.36 2.62 -0.80
N VAL A 58 7.45 3.34 -1.10
CA VAL A 58 8.72 2.71 -1.54
C VAL A 58 9.26 1.76 -0.48
N LYS A 59 9.23 2.14 0.80
CA LYS A 59 9.65 1.26 1.91
C LYS A 59 8.80 -0.02 2.00
N ILE A 60 7.48 0.09 1.86
CA ILE A 60 6.58 -1.07 1.84
C ILE A 60 6.91 -1.96 0.65
N CYS A 61 7.08 -1.41 -0.55
CA CYS A 61 7.48 -2.19 -1.72
C CYS A 61 8.78 -2.95 -1.47
N GLN A 62 9.82 -2.30 -0.94
CA GLN A 62 11.08 -2.96 -0.60
C GLN A 62 10.90 -4.06 0.46
N ALA A 63 10.13 -3.81 1.51
CA ALA A 63 9.88 -4.79 2.57
C ALA A 63 9.08 -6.00 2.08
N LEU A 64 8.26 -5.82 1.04
CA LEU A 64 7.51 -6.85 0.35
C LEU A 64 8.23 -7.38 -0.90
N GLU A 65 9.47 -6.95 -1.19
CA GLU A 65 10.24 -7.32 -2.39
C GLU A 65 9.47 -7.09 -3.71
N LEU A 66 8.78 -5.97 -3.80
CA LEU A 66 8.03 -5.51 -4.98
C LEU A 66 8.81 -4.40 -5.69
N ASP A 67 8.61 -4.27 -7.01
CA ASP A 67 9.09 -3.10 -7.73
C ASP A 67 8.10 -1.93 -7.57
N PRO A 68 8.49 -0.80 -6.96
CA PRO A 68 7.60 0.35 -6.82
C PRO A 68 7.12 0.92 -8.17
N HIS A 69 7.82 0.68 -9.28
CA HIS A 69 7.34 1.10 -10.60
C HIS A 69 6.03 0.39 -10.99
N GLU A 70 5.83 -0.87 -10.58
CA GLU A 70 4.56 -1.59 -10.81
C GLU A 70 3.39 -0.91 -10.09
N GLY A 71 3.62 -0.43 -8.86
CA GLY A 71 2.64 0.35 -8.11
C GLY A 71 2.36 1.71 -8.75
N ILE A 72 3.38 2.39 -9.26
CA ILE A 72 3.19 3.66 -9.99
C ILE A 72 2.40 3.43 -11.29
N ASP A 73 2.62 2.33 -11.97
CA ASP A 73 1.86 1.92 -13.15
C ASP A 73 0.36 1.76 -12.84
N ILE A 74 -0.01 1.29 -11.65
CA ILE A 74 -1.42 1.23 -11.20
C ILE A 74 -2.02 2.63 -11.06
N LEU A 75 -1.21 3.62 -10.67
CA LEU A 75 -1.65 5.01 -10.57
C LEU A 75 -1.84 5.66 -11.95
N ILE A 76 -1.00 5.30 -12.92
CA ILE A 76 -1.00 5.86 -14.28
C ILE A 76 -2.08 5.21 -15.15
N LYS A 77 -2.27 3.89 -15.05
CA LYS A 77 -3.18 3.16 -15.93
C LYS A 77 -4.62 3.59 -15.63
N PRO A 78 -5.37 4.13 -16.60
CA PRO A 78 -6.79 4.31 -16.42
C PRO A 78 -7.38 2.94 -16.16
N GLY A 79 -8.17 2.81 -15.09
CA GLY A 79 -8.88 1.56 -14.84
C GLY A 79 -9.64 1.17 -16.10
N LEU A 80 -9.29 0.04 -16.71
CA LEU A 80 -10.06 -0.54 -17.80
C LEU A 80 -11.47 -0.78 -17.23
N GLN A 81 -12.37 0.15 -17.52
CA GLN A 81 -13.80 -0.05 -17.38
C GLN A 81 -14.18 -0.92 -18.58
N TYR A 82 -14.29 -2.22 -18.35
CA TYR A 82 -15.07 -3.10 -19.22
C TYR A 82 -16.55 -2.93 -18.89
#